data_AF-R6XJU4-F1
#
_entry.id   AF-R6XJU4-F1
#
_cell.length_a   1.000
_cell.length_b   1.000
_cell.length_c   1.000
_cell.angle_alpha   90.00
_cell.angle_beta   90.00
_cell.angle_gamma   90.00
#
_symmetry.space_group_name_H-M   'P 1'
#
loop_
_entity.id
_entity.type
_entity.pdbx_description
1 polymer ?
#
loop_
_entity_poly.entity_id
_entity_poly.type
_entity_poly.pdbx_seq_one_letter_code
_entity_poly.pdbx_strand_id
1 'polypeptide(L)'
;MVEQEFKDTEIQLDEAENSEKVEESNHQIILTPEEIEALFEEKAKHKMSKGEKRKLRVIKKLLLGEINGTEAAKKLDITTRQVRNLKRQVLNEGREGVVHKNKNYKPYNTYDVEISTFVCKLYRREYRGTNFSEFARICQEQYGIEASRSTIYNFLRRGRIRSPQRKIKKKKVEVVATTPVKEKATKPKKTVKKTSAKKATSKVVKK
;
A
#
# COMPACT_ATOMS: atom_id res chain seq x y z
N MET A 1 -33.81 -30.59 -61.04
CA MET A 1 -32.39 -31.00 -60.97
C MET A 1 -31.51 -29.78 -60.96
N VAL A 2 -31.28 -29.08 -62.08
CA VAL A 2 -30.40 -27.89 -62.15
C VAL A 2 -30.70 -26.84 -61.06
N GLU A 3 -31.96 -26.46 -60.84
CA GLU A 3 -32.33 -25.45 -59.82
C GLU A 3 -32.12 -25.87 -58.35
N GLN A 4 -31.94 -27.17 -58.07
CA GLN A 4 -31.62 -27.63 -56.71
C GLN A 4 -30.12 -27.51 -56.45
N GLU A 5 -29.29 -27.90 -57.42
CA GLU A 5 -27.82 -27.80 -57.30
C GLU A 5 -27.36 -26.34 -57.11
N PHE A 6 -28.00 -25.37 -57.79
CA PHE A 6 -27.69 -23.95 -57.56
C PHE A 6 -28.01 -23.47 -56.12
N LYS A 7 -29.11 -23.93 -55.52
CA LYS A 7 -29.45 -23.59 -54.13
C LYS A 7 -28.53 -24.25 -53.13
N ASP A 8 -28.14 -25.50 -53.37
CA ASP A 8 -27.19 -26.20 -52.53
C ASP A 8 -25.80 -25.52 -52.59
N THR A 9 -25.41 -24.93 -53.73
CA THR A 9 -24.20 -24.09 -53.82
C THR A 9 -24.31 -22.73 -53.15
N GLU A 10 -25.46 -22.04 -53.23
CA GLU A 10 -25.66 -20.76 -52.52
C GLU A 10 -25.60 -20.95 -51.00
N ILE A 11 -26.25 -21.99 -50.46
CA ILE A 11 -26.24 -22.30 -49.02
C ILE A 11 -24.80 -22.62 -48.55
N GLN A 12 -24.01 -23.34 -49.34
CA GLN A 12 -22.61 -23.64 -49.00
C GLN A 12 -21.70 -22.40 -49.03
N LEU A 13 -21.98 -21.42 -49.90
CA LEU A 13 -21.25 -20.15 -49.93
C LEU A 13 -21.63 -19.25 -48.74
N ASP A 14 -22.91 -19.16 -48.41
CA ASP A 14 -23.41 -18.39 -47.25
C ASP A 14 -22.88 -18.96 -45.92
N GLU A 15 -22.80 -20.29 -45.77
CA GLU A 15 -22.20 -20.93 -44.58
C GLU A 15 -20.68 -20.71 -44.52
N ALA A 16 -19.98 -20.73 -45.66
CA ALA A 16 -18.54 -20.45 -45.72
C ALA A 16 -18.22 -18.99 -45.35
N GLU A 17 -18.89 -18.00 -45.95
CA GLU A 17 -18.70 -16.58 -45.63
C GLU A 17 -19.01 -16.25 -44.17
N ASN A 18 -20.02 -16.92 -43.58
CA ASN A 18 -20.37 -16.73 -42.18
C ASN A 18 -19.35 -17.41 -41.25
N SER A 19 -18.73 -18.52 -41.67
CA SER A 19 -17.60 -19.12 -40.96
C SER A 19 -16.34 -18.23 -40.97
N GLU A 20 -15.98 -17.63 -42.11
CA GLU A 20 -14.85 -16.71 -42.22
C GLU A 20 -15.08 -15.42 -41.43
N LYS A 21 -16.28 -14.82 -41.47
CA LYS A 21 -16.61 -13.65 -40.63
C LYS A 21 -16.60 -13.98 -39.12
N VAL A 22 -16.91 -15.22 -38.74
CA VAL A 22 -16.80 -15.69 -37.35
C VAL A 22 -15.34 -15.93 -36.93
N GLU A 23 -14.49 -16.45 -37.82
CA GLU A 23 -13.04 -16.56 -37.64
C GLU A 23 -12.39 -15.17 -37.48
N GLU A 24 -12.66 -14.24 -38.39
CA GLU A 24 -12.16 -12.85 -38.34
C GLU A 24 -12.61 -12.12 -37.05
N SER A 25 -13.86 -12.34 -36.62
CA SER A 25 -14.37 -11.77 -35.36
C SER A 25 -13.68 -12.34 -34.10
N ASN A 26 -13.12 -13.55 -34.21
CA ASN A 26 -12.37 -14.24 -33.17
C ASN A 26 -10.84 -14.08 -33.30
N HIS A 27 -10.36 -13.13 -34.11
CA HIS A 27 -9.01 -12.57 -33.95
C HIS A 27 -8.89 -11.80 -32.62
N GLN A 28 -8.86 -12.57 -31.53
CA GLN A 28 -8.21 -12.24 -30.28
C GLN A 28 -6.79 -11.81 -30.66
N ILE A 29 -6.54 -10.50 -30.74
CA ILE A 29 -5.25 -9.91 -31.16
C ILE A 29 -4.12 -10.66 -30.47
N ILE A 30 -3.45 -11.55 -31.21
CA ILE A 30 -2.28 -12.26 -30.77
C ILE A 30 -1.13 -11.29 -30.97
N LEU A 31 -0.99 -10.34 -30.04
CA LEU A 31 0.22 -9.52 -29.99
C LEU A 31 1.39 -10.49 -29.95
N THR A 32 2.32 -10.34 -30.88
CA THR A 32 3.48 -11.22 -30.92
C THR A 32 4.24 -11.12 -29.58
N PRO A 33 4.94 -12.19 -29.14
CA PRO A 33 5.73 -12.12 -27.91
C PRO A 33 6.73 -10.94 -27.90
N GLU A 34 7.22 -10.55 -29.08
CA GLU A 34 8.11 -9.42 -29.31
C GLU A 34 7.43 -8.06 -29.08
N GLU A 35 6.20 -7.85 -29.58
CA GLU A 35 5.40 -6.66 -29.27
C GLU A 35 5.12 -6.55 -27.76
N ILE A 36 4.84 -7.68 -27.11
CA ILE A 36 4.61 -7.74 -25.66
C ILE A 36 5.90 -7.37 -24.90
N GLU A 37 7.07 -7.84 -25.33
CA GLU A 37 8.37 -7.48 -24.76
C GLU A 37 8.61 -5.96 -24.89
N ALA A 38 8.45 -5.40 -26.09
CA ALA A 38 8.63 -3.98 -26.39
C ALA A 38 7.75 -3.05 -25.52
N LEU A 39 6.48 -3.42 -25.28
CA LEU A 39 5.56 -2.68 -24.39
C LEU A 39 6.02 -2.61 -22.92
N PHE A 40 6.97 -3.47 -22.50
CA PHE A 40 7.52 -3.49 -21.15
C PHE A 40 8.96 -2.95 -21.03
N GLU A 41 9.67 -2.80 -22.16
CA GLU A 41 11.07 -2.38 -22.22
C GLU A 41 11.27 -0.86 -22.33
N GLU A 42 10.22 -0.09 -22.68
CA GLU A 42 10.26 1.38 -22.56
C GLU A 42 10.78 1.84 -21.19
N LYS A 43 11.68 2.83 -21.20
CA LYS A 43 12.30 3.38 -19.99
C LYS A 43 11.23 3.83 -19.00
N ALA A 44 11.22 3.19 -17.84
CA ALA A 44 10.24 3.40 -16.79
C ALA A 44 10.18 4.88 -16.34
N LYS A 45 9.05 5.53 -16.62
CA LYS A 45 8.77 6.91 -16.18
C LYS A 45 8.56 6.94 -14.66
N HIS A 46 7.98 5.88 -14.08
CA HIS A 46 7.71 5.82 -12.64
C HIS A 46 8.28 4.60 -11.89
N LYS A 47 8.67 4.85 -10.63
CA LYS A 47 9.14 3.82 -9.69
C LYS A 47 7.97 3.02 -9.11
N MET A 48 7.79 1.78 -9.57
CA MET A 48 6.75 0.87 -9.07
C MET A 48 7.00 0.35 -7.64
N SER A 49 5.92 0.26 -6.86
CA SER A 49 5.77 -0.46 -5.59
C SER A 49 5.83 -1.98 -5.79
N LYS A 50 6.04 -2.75 -4.72
CA LYS A 50 6.04 -4.22 -4.76
C LYS A 50 4.71 -4.79 -5.32
N GLY A 51 3.58 -4.20 -4.94
CA GLY A 51 2.26 -4.61 -5.44
C GLY A 51 2.03 -4.29 -6.92
N GLU A 52 2.50 -3.13 -7.39
CA GLU A 52 2.47 -2.74 -8.80
C GLU A 52 3.36 -3.69 -9.63
N LYS A 53 4.55 -4.06 -9.13
CA LYS A 53 5.41 -5.08 -9.76
C LYS A 53 4.76 -6.48 -9.80
N ARG A 54 4.03 -6.91 -8.76
CA ARG A 54 3.27 -8.19 -8.75
C ARG A 54 2.22 -8.19 -9.87
N LYS A 55 1.42 -7.12 -9.95
CA LYS A 55 0.41 -6.90 -11.00
C LYS A 55 1.01 -6.98 -12.40
N LEU A 56 2.10 -6.25 -12.67
CA LEU A 56 2.78 -6.24 -13.97
C LEU A 56 3.20 -7.65 -14.40
N ARG A 57 3.83 -8.41 -13.50
CA ARG A 57 4.28 -9.79 -13.79
C ARG A 57 3.13 -10.73 -14.13
N VAL A 58 2.02 -10.67 -13.40
CA VAL A 58 0.85 -11.51 -13.67
C VAL A 58 0.18 -11.10 -14.99
N ILE A 59 0.10 -9.81 -15.31
CA ILE A 59 -0.47 -9.36 -16.59
C ILE A 59 0.44 -9.70 -17.77
N LYS A 60 1.77 -9.62 -17.66
CA LYS A 60 2.66 -10.11 -18.74
C LYS A 60 2.40 -11.60 -19.04
N LYS A 61 2.30 -12.44 -18.01
CA LYS A 61 1.93 -13.86 -18.17
C LYS A 61 0.54 -14.09 -18.79
N LEU A 62 -0.42 -13.21 -18.49
CA LEU A 62 -1.77 -13.28 -19.08
C LEU A 62 -1.81 -12.82 -20.53
N LEU A 63 -0.93 -11.89 -20.93
CA LEU A 63 -0.77 -11.46 -22.33
C LEU A 63 -0.07 -12.55 -23.16
N LEU A 64 0.94 -13.21 -22.59
CA LEU A 64 1.64 -14.36 -23.18
C LEU A 64 0.81 -15.67 -23.23
N GLY A 65 -0.46 -15.66 -22.78
CA GLY A 65 -1.31 -16.85 -22.77
C GLY A 65 -0.98 -17.91 -21.70
N GLU A 66 0.10 -17.74 -20.91
CA GLU A 66 0.50 -18.73 -19.90
C GLU A 66 -0.54 -18.98 -18.79
N ILE A 67 -1.43 -18.00 -18.53
CA ILE A 67 -2.39 -18.06 -17.43
C ILE A 67 -3.77 -17.54 -17.83
N ASN A 68 -4.80 -18.21 -17.33
CA ASN A 68 -6.19 -17.79 -17.52
C ASN A 68 -6.55 -16.53 -16.71
N GLY A 69 -7.54 -15.77 -17.18
CA GLY A 69 -8.03 -14.57 -16.48
C GLY A 69 -8.60 -14.84 -15.08
N THR A 70 -9.16 -16.03 -14.85
CA THR A 70 -9.62 -16.53 -13.55
C THR A 70 -8.46 -16.88 -12.62
N GLU A 71 -7.36 -17.42 -13.14
CA GLU A 71 -6.14 -17.66 -12.37
C GLU A 71 -5.41 -16.37 -12.04
N ALA A 72 -5.33 -15.41 -12.97
CA ALA A 72 -4.76 -14.09 -12.71
C ALA A 72 -5.52 -13.35 -11.61
N ALA A 73 -6.85 -13.49 -11.56
CA ALA A 73 -7.69 -12.98 -10.48
C ALA A 73 -7.32 -13.61 -9.12
N LYS A 74 -7.22 -14.95 -9.05
CA LYS A 74 -6.73 -15.68 -7.86
C LYS A 74 -5.30 -15.28 -7.47
N LYS A 75 -4.38 -15.17 -8.44
CA LYS A 75 -2.95 -14.82 -8.26
C LYS A 75 -2.72 -13.37 -7.83
N LEU A 76 -3.73 -12.49 -7.92
CA LEU A 76 -3.66 -11.07 -7.54
C LEU A 76 -4.64 -10.65 -6.44
N ASP A 77 -5.51 -11.56 -5.97
CA ASP A 77 -6.51 -11.29 -4.94
C ASP A 77 -7.52 -10.19 -5.36
N ILE A 78 -7.91 -10.18 -6.64
CA ILE A 78 -8.82 -9.19 -7.25
C ILE A 78 -9.89 -9.84 -8.13
N THR A 79 -10.94 -9.08 -8.46
CA THR A 79 -12.02 -9.56 -9.35
C THR A 79 -11.55 -9.74 -10.80
N THR A 80 -12.18 -10.65 -11.53
CA THR A 80 -11.94 -10.85 -12.98
C THR A 80 -12.18 -9.57 -13.80
N ARG A 81 -13.14 -8.72 -13.39
CA ARG A 81 -13.36 -7.39 -13.99
C ARG A 81 -12.14 -6.48 -13.81
N GLN A 82 -11.51 -6.48 -12.62
CA GLN A 82 -10.28 -5.71 -12.39
C GLN A 82 -9.11 -6.24 -13.21
N VAL A 83 -8.99 -7.57 -13.40
CA VAL A 83 -8.00 -8.16 -14.32
C VAL A 83 -8.23 -7.69 -15.77
N ARG A 84 -9.47 -7.74 -16.28
CA ARG A 84 -9.82 -7.26 -17.63
C ARG A 84 -9.53 -5.77 -17.82
N ASN A 85 -9.84 -4.94 -16.82
CA ASN A 85 -9.51 -3.51 -16.85
C ASN A 85 -7.99 -3.27 -16.83
N LEU A 86 -7.25 -4.04 -16.04
CA LEU A 86 -5.79 -3.94 -15.97
C LEU A 86 -5.11 -4.44 -17.26
N LYS A 87 -5.63 -5.48 -17.91
CA LYS A 87 -5.21 -5.91 -19.27
C LYS A 87 -5.33 -4.74 -20.25
N ARG A 88 -6.50 -4.09 -20.31
CA ARG A 88 -6.73 -2.91 -21.18
C ARG A 88 -5.80 -1.74 -20.85
N GLN A 89 -5.57 -1.44 -19.57
CA GLN A 89 -4.64 -0.38 -19.16
C GLN A 89 -3.20 -0.68 -19.58
N VAL A 90 -2.75 -1.93 -19.47
CA VAL A 90 -1.39 -2.33 -19.85
C VAL A 90 -1.20 -2.39 -21.37
N LEU A 91 -2.24 -2.71 -22.14
CA LEU A 91 -2.18 -2.61 -23.60
C LEU A 91 -2.05 -1.15 -24.09
N ASN A 92 -2.75 -0.22 -23.44
CA ASN A 92 -2.77 1.19 -23.87
C ASN A 92 -1.61 2.02 -23.31
N GLU A 93 -1.22 1.78 -22.06
CA GLU A 93 -0.24 2.59 -21.30
C GLU A 93 1.06 1.80 -21.00
N GLY A 94 1.21 0.60 -21.59
CA GLY A 94 2.34 -0.30 -21.36
C GLY A 94 2.55 -0.60 -19.88
N ARG A 95 3.82 -0.60 -19.48
CA ARG A 95 4.25 -0.70 -18.08
C ARG A 95 3.61 0.33 -17.13
N GLU A 96 3.30 1.53 -17.60
CA GLU A 96 2.79 2.62 -16.76
C GLU A 96 1.31 2.41 -16.38
N GLY A 97 0.54 1.63 -17.16
CA GLY A 97 -0.87 1.32 -16.87
C GLY A 97 -1.13 0.58 -15.54
N VAL A 98 -0.07 0.04 -14.92
CA VAL A 98 -0.14 -0.60 -13.58
C VAL A 98 0.13 0.39 -12.43
N VAL A 99 0.70 1.55 -12.73
CA VAL A 99 1.06 2.58 -11.74
C VAL A 99 -0.21 3.30 -11.28
N HIS A 100 -0.33 3.56 -9.98
CA HIS A 100 -1.49 4.29 -9.48
C HIS A 100 -1.51 5.74 -9.99
N LYS A 101 -2.57 6.14 -10.70
CA LYS A 101 -2.64 7.46 -11.36
C LYS A 101 -2.46 8.64 -10.40
N ASN A 102 -3.01 8.58 -9.18
CA ASN A 102 -2.86 9.66 -8.18
C ASN A 102 -1.50 9.68 -7.44
N LYS A 103 -0.52 8.89 -7.88
CA LYS A 103 0.80 8.80 -7.22
C LYS A 103 1.68 10.04 -7.41
N ASN A 104 1.45 10.77 -8.49
CA ASN A 104 2.23 11.94 -8.88
C ASN A 104 1.44 13.26 -8.83
N TYR A 105 0.10 13.20 -8.71
CA TYR A 105 -0.72 14.40 -8.57
C TYR A 105 -0.77 14.87 -7.11
N LYS A 106 -0.48 16.15 -6.88
CA LYS A 106 -0.78 16.86 -5.63
C LYS A 106 -2.31 16.98 -5.53
N PRO A 107 -2.97 16.49 -4.46
CA PRO A 107 -4.42 16.66 -4.30
C PRO A 107 -4.78 18.15 -4.26
N TYR A 108 -5.87 18.55 -4.90
CA TYR A 108 -6.29 19.97 -5.04
C TYR A 108 -6.29 20.73 -3.70
N ASN A 109 -6.88 20.14 -2.66
CA ASN A 109 -6.94 20.72 -1.30
C ASN A 109 -5.59 20.70 -0.53
N THR A 110 -4.46 20.52 -1.21
CA THR A 110 -3.14 20.50 -0.57
C THR A 110 -2.53 21.90 -0.60
N TYR A 111 -2.48 22.52 0.58
CA TYR A 111 -1.70 23.73 0.85
C TYR A 111 -0.31 23.71 0.20
N ASP A 112 0.21 24.90 -0.10
CA ASP A 112 1.52 24.95 -0.73
C ASP A 112 2.67 24.50 0.17
N VAL A 113 3.69 23.94 -0.47
CA VAL A 113 4.92 23.47 0.18
C VAL A 113 5.59 24.64 0.87
N GLU A 114 5.62 25.82 0.26
CA GLU A 114 6.22 27.03 0.84
C GLU A 114 5.62 27.36 2.21
N ILE A 115 4.29 27.48 2.31
CA ILE A 115 3.55 27.69 3.56
C ILE A 115 3.95 26.64 4.61
N SER A 116 3.97 25.36 4.22
CA SER A 116 4.33 24.28 5.15
C SER A 116 5.78 24.36 5.65
N THR A 117 6.71 24.81 4.79
CA THR A 117 8.12 25.00 5.16
C THR A 117 8.32 26.26 6.00
N PHE A 118 7.60 27.34 5.72
CA PHE A 118 7.60 28.58 6.50
C PHE A 118 7.19 28.30 7.94
N VAL A 119 6.02 27.68 8.15
CA VAL A 119 5.52 27.26 9.47
C VAL A 119 6.56 26.38 10.21
N CYS A 120 7.20 25.45 9.52
CA CYS A 120 8.22 24.59 10.13
C CYS A 120 9.52 25.33 10.48
N LYS A 121 9.95 26.32 9.67
CA LYS A 121 11.12 27.17 9.94
C LYS A 121 10.84 28.10 11.13
N LEU A 122 9.67 28.74 11.15
CA LEU A 122 9.22 29.66 12.19
C LEU A 122 9.18 28.98 13.57
N TYR A 123 8.58 27.78 13.66
CA TYR A 123 8.57 27.01 14.91
C TYR A 123 9.96 26.63 15.41
N ARG A 124 10.91 26.37 14.49
CA ARG A 124 12.28 25.99 14.86
C ARG A 124 13.13 27.17 15.33
N ARG A 125 12.87 28.38 14.82
CA ARG A 125 13.61 29.60 15.16
C ARG A 125 13.10 30.22 16.47
N GLU A 126 11.81 30.53 16.53
CA GLU A 126 11.26 31.45 17.55
C GLU A 126 10.35 30.73 18.56
N TYR A 127 9.50 29.81 18.10
CA TYR A 127 8.44 29.23 18.93
C TYR A 127 8.76 27.82 19.47
N ARG A 128 10.04 27.46 19.54
CA ARG A 128 10.48 26.12 19.97
C ARG A 128 10.07 25.83 21.41
N GLY A 129 9.24 24.81 21.61
CA GLY A 129 8.77 24.41 22.95
C GLY A 129 7.38 24.98 23.31
N THR A 130 6.82 25.88 22.50
CA THR A 130 5.44 26.36 22.68
C THR A 130 4.41 25.25 22.45
N ASN A 131 3.23 25.43 23.05
CA ASN A 131 2.07 24.58 22.77
C ASN A 131 1.64 24.75 21.31
N PHE A 132 1.38 23.65 20.61
CA PHE A 132 0.94 23.68 19.21
C PHE A 132 -0.44 24.33 19.02
N SER A 133 -1.28 24.39 20.06
CA SER A 133 -2.51 25.20 20.01
C SER A 133 -2.19 26.70 19.93
N GLU A 134 -1.25 27.17 20.76
CA GLU A 134 -0.87 28.58 20.84
C GLU A 134 -0.12 29.00 19.58
N PHE A 135 0.84 28.19 19.15
CA PHE A 135 1.55 28.42 17.89
C PHE A 135 0.63 28.45 16.67
N ALA A 136 -0.44 27.63 16.66
CA ALA A 136 -1.44 27.68 15.58
C ALA A 136 -2.23 28.99 15.60
N ARG A 137 -2.60 29.50 16.79
CA ARG A 137 -3.23 30.81 16.97
C ARG A 137 -2.33 31.94 16.45
N ILE A 138 -1.06 31.94 16.85
CA ILE A 138 -0.05 32.91 16.40
C ILE A 138 0.11 32.87 14.86
N CYS A 139 0.17 31.67 14.25
CA CYS A 139 0.22 31.52 12.79
C CYS A 139 -1.00 32.12 12.07
N GLN A 140 -2.18 32.09 12.69
CA GLN A 140 -3.41 32.63 12.11
C GLN A 140 -3.50 34.14 12.32
N GLU A 141 -3.28 34.62 13.55
CA GLU A 141 -3.42 36.04 13.92
C GLU A 141 -2.27 36.93 13.40
N GLN A 142 -1.02 36.47 13.48
CA GLN A 142 0.16 37.29 13.16
C GLN A 142 0.69 37.09 11.73
N TYR A 143 0.46 35.91 11.15
CA TYR A 143 1.00 35.53 9.83
C TYR A 143 -0.09 35.27 8.78
N GLY A 144 -1.37 35.47 9.11
CA GLY A 144 -2.50 35.36 8.18
C GLY A 144 -2.69 33.97 7.56
N ILE A 145 -2.15 32.90 8.17
CA ILE A 145 -2.14 31.58 7.53
C ILE A 145 -3.51 30.93 7.64
N GLU A 146 -4.21 30.80 6.50
CA GLU A 146 -5.51 30.12 6.33
C GLU A 146 -5.47 28.58 6.53
N ALA A 147 -4.57 28.11 7.39
CA ALA A 147 -4.46 26.72 7.80
C ALA A 147 -5.13 26.53 9.16
N SER A 148 -6.04 25.56 9.25
CA SER A 148 -6.62 25.16 10.54
C SER A 148 -5.54 24.61 11.49
N ARG A 149 -5.80 24.64 12.80
CA ARG A 149 -4.91 24.07 13.83
C ARG A 149 -4.46 22.63 13.51
N SER A 150 -5.34 21.80 12.96
CA SER A 150 -5.00 20.41 12.59
C SER A 150 -4.10 20.33 11.36
N THR A 151 -4.26 21.24 10.38
CA THR A 151 -3.36 21.40 9.25
C THR A 151 -1.96 21.85 9.71
N ILE A 152 -1.88 22.88 10.55
CA ILE A 152 -0.61 23.38 11.12
C ILE A 152 0.09 22.27 11.92
N TYR A 153 -0.65 21.53 12.75
CA TYR A 153 -0.15 20.35 13.46
C TYR A 153 0.43 19.31 12.48
N ASN A 154 -0.23 19.06 11.36
CA ASN A 154 0.21 18.11 10.34
C ASN A 154 1.48 18.58 9.61
N PHE A 155 1.64 19.89 9.33
CA PHE A 155 2.89 20.44 8.80
C PHE A 155 4.06 20.16 9.75
N LEU A 156 3.93 20.56 11.03
CA LEU A 156 4.94 20.32 12.05
C LEU A 156 5.28 18.81 12.18
N ARG A 157 4.24 17.95 12.16
CA ARG A 157 4.41 16.49 12.24
C ARG A 157 5.14 15.90 11.04
N ARG A 158 4.90 16.41 9.82
CA ARG A 158 5.63 16.05 8.60
C ARG A 158 7.08 16.55 8.67
N GLY A 159 7.30 17.76 9.16
CA GLY A 159 8.62 18.35 9.46
C GLY A 159 9.39 17.70 10.62
N ARG A 160 8.95 16.53 11.11
CA ARG A 160 9.46 15.74 12.24
C ARG A 160 9.43 16.45 13.61
N ILE A 161 8.75 17.58 13.72
CA ILE A 161 8.58 18.32 14.97
C ILE A 161 7.48 17.62 15.80
N ARG A 162 7.74 17.39 17.09
CA ARG A 162 6.79 16.74 18.02
C ARG A 162 6.27 17.77 19.02
N SER A 163 4.99 17.65 19.36
CA SER A 163 4.39 18.51 20.39
C SER A 163 5.09 18.31 21.74
N PRO A 164 5.50 19.37 22.44
CA PRO A 164 6.08 19.28 23.78
C PRO A 164 5.15 18.57 24.78
N GLN A 165 3.84 18.80 24.67
CA GLN A 165 2.81 18.19 25.52
C GLN A 165 2.40 16.76 25.05
N ARG A 166 3.16 16.11 24.17
CA ARG A 166 2.84 14.78 23.67
C ARG A 166 2.97 13.73 24.78
N LYS A 167 1.85 13.21 25.27
CA LYS A 167 1.78 12.03 26.14
C LYS A 167 2.57 10.86 25.52
N ILE A 168 3.67 10.46 26.15
CA ILE A 168 4.47 9.30 25.75
C ILE A 168 3.80 8.06 26.33
N LYS A 169 3.32 7.15 25.48
CA LYS A 169 2.91 5.82 25.92
C LYS A 169 4.16 5.08 26.41
N LYS A 170 4.30 4.88 27.73
CA LYS A 170 5.29 3.96 28.29
C LYS A 170 4.99 2.57 27.73
N LYS A 171 5.98 1.90 27.12
CA LYS A 171 5.83 0.48 26.78
C LYS A 171 5.71 -0.30 28.09
N LYS A 172 4.73 -1.18 28.21
CA LYS A 172 4.70 -2.16 29.30
C LYS A 172 5.88 -3.10 29.06
N VAL A 173 6.88 -3.05 29.92
CA VAL A 173 7.96 -4.06 29.90
C VAL A 173 7.36 -5.31 30.51
N GLU A 174 7.07 -6.29 29.67
CA GLU A 174 6.76 -7.63 30.16
C GLU A 174 8.07 -8.23 30.64
N VAL A 175 8.27 -8.19 31.95
CA VAL A 175 9.40 -8.86 32.60
C VAL A 175 9.12 -10.35 32.51
N VAL A 176 9.63 -10.98 31.44
CA VAL A 176 9.58 -12.43 31.26
C VAL A 176 10.27 -13.04 32.47
N ALA A 177 9.51 -13.74 33.30
CA ALA A 177 10.03 -14.41 34.48
C ALA A 177 11.03 -15.48 34.03
N THR A 178 12.32 -15.23 34.23
CA THR A 178 13.36 -16.25 34.04
C THR A 178 13.16 -17.33 35.09
N THR A 179 12.57 -18.45 34.67
CA THR A 179 12.47 -19.65 35.48
C THR A 179 13.88 -20.14 35.81
N PRO A 180 14.22 -20.40 37.09
CA PRO A 180 15.55 -20.90 37.43
C PRO A 180 15.69 -22.35 36.94
N VAL A 181 16.63 -22.56 36.01
CA VAL A 181 17.06 -23.91 35.62
C VAL A 181 17.69 -24.58 36.85
N LYS A 182 17.35 -25.86 37.08
CA LYS A 182 17.87 -26.63 38.22
C LYS A 182 19.36 -26.94 38.05
N GLU A 183 20.22 -26.17 38.71
CA GLU A 183 21.62 -26.57 38.89
C GLU A 183 21.72 -27.70 39.94
N LYS A 184 22.44 -28.77 39.58
CA LYS A 184 22.75 -29.88 40.50
C LYS A 184 23.83 -29.44 41.50
N ALA A 185 23.71 -29.91 42.73
CA ALA A 185 24.50 -29.40 43.85
C ALA A 185 25.92 -29.98 43.94
N THR A 186 26.89 -29.10 44.22
CA THR A 186 28.10 -29.41 44.99
C THR A 186 28.38 -28.27 45.99
N LYS A 187 28.56 -28.61 47.26
CA LYS A 187 28.89 -27.74 48.42
C LYS A 187 30.26 -28.20 48.98
N PRO A 188 31.05 -27.43 49.79
CA PRO A 188 30.54 -26.68 50.96
C PRO A 188 31.35 -25.47 51.55
N LYS A 189 30.77 -24.87 52.62
CA LYS A 189 31.38 -23.99 53.67
C LYS A 189 31.79 -22.56 53.21
N LYS A 190 31.61 -21.47 53.99
CA LYS A 190 31.55 -21.27 55.46
C LYS A 190 30.73 -19.98 55.83
N THR A 191 29.96 -19.99 56.94
CA THR A 191 29.67 -18.89 57.94
C THR A 191 29.28 -17.44 57.48
N VAL A 192 28.39 -16.63 58.09
CA VAL A 192 27.95 -16.40 59.51
C VAL A 192 26.45 -15.97 59.59
N LYS A 193 25.85 -16.01 60.80
CA LYS A 193 24.44 -15.72 61.19
C LYS A 193 24.06 -14.21 61.28
N LYS A 194 22.75 -13.92 61.13
CA LYS A 194 21.81 -13.22 62.08
C LYS A 194 20.44 -12.98 61.37
N THR A 195 19.31 -13.60 61.76
CA THR A 195 18.29 -13.14 62.76
C THR A 195 17.84 -11.69 62.55
N SER A 196 16.55 -11.29 62.49
CA SER A 196 15.23 -11.95 62.63
C SER A 196 14.14 -10.97 62.07
N ALA A 197 12.80 -11.14 62.06
CA ALA A 197 11.86 -12.04 62.75
C ALA A 197 10.58 -12.34 61.90
N LYS A 198 9.36 -12.28 62.48
CA LYS A 198 8.03 -12.39 61.82
C LYS A 198 7.01 -11.41 62.41
N LYS A 199 6.12 -10.86 61.58
CA LYS A 199 4.66 -10.62 61.80
C LYS A 199 4.14 -9.83 60.60
N ALA A 200 2.90 -9.89 60.13
CA ALA A 200 1.82 -10.87 60.10
C ALA A 200 0.70 -10.19 59.26
N THR A 201 -0.17 -11.00 58.67
CA THR A 201 -1.31 -10.60 57.83
C THR A 201 -2.33 -9.67 58.50
N SER A 202 -2.95 -8.80 57.71
CA SER A 202 -4.41 -8.63 57.75
C SER A 202 -4.96 -8.40 56.33
N LYS A 203 -6.12 -9.01 56.04
CA LYS A 203 -6.80 -8.97 54.73
C LYS A 203 -8.23 -8.54 55.00
N VAL A 204 -8.58 -7.31 54.65
CA VAL A 204 -9.93 -6.78 54.88
C VAL A 204 -10.81 -7.05 53.66
N VAL A 205 -11.88 -7.79 53.87
CA VAL A 205 -12.95 -8.03 52.89
C VAL A 205 -13.92 -6.86 52.95
N LYS A 206 -14.29 -6.29 51.80
CA LYS A 206 -15.44 -5.38 51.70
C LYS A 206 -16.71 -6.19 51.43
N LYS A 207 -17.77 -5.77 52.10
CA LYS A 207 -19.16 -6.18 51.88
C LYS A 207 -19.79 -5.29 50.82
#